data_AF-A0A559VBN8-F1
#
_entry.id   AF-A0A559VBN8-F1
#
_cell.length_a   1.000
_cell.length_b   1.000
_cell.length_c   1.000
_cell.angle_alpha   90.00
_cell.angle_beta   90.00
_cell.angle_gamma   90.00
#
_symmetry.space_group_name_H-M   'P 1'
#
loop_
_entity.id
_entity.type
_entity.pdbx_description
1 polymer ?
#
loop_
_entity_poly.entity_id
_entity_poly.type
_entity_poly.pdbx_seq_one_letter_code
_entity_poly.pdbx_strand_id
1 'polypeptide(L)'
;MGYYPSAWLAYGVQIPDTSSDQLEDALGTLDGQRGDQADHVGYLHAGRYDDEDSYLVTQATEAEIGSSVVVAPNRATAEQYADWDHNLAAAARALGMTDPIEPSWLLIAHVA
;
A
#
# COMPACT_ATOMS: atom_id res chain seq x y z
N MET A 1 -12.35 -8.49 -25.62
CA MET A 1 -11.30 -7.47 -25.44
C MET A 1 -10.28 -8.09 -24.49
N GLY A 2 -8.99 -8.09 -24.84
CA GLY A 2 -7.96 -8.74 -24.04
C GLY A 2 -7.68 -7.90 -22.80
N TYR A 3 -7.96 -8.44 -21.62
CA TYR A 3 -7.58 -7.87 -20.35
C TYR A 3 -6.08 -8.12 -20.17
N TYR A 4 -5.30 -7.06 -19.97
CA TYR A 4 -3.90 -7.20 -19.61
C TYR A 4 -3.83 -7.20 -18.09
N PRO A 5 -3.58 -8.34 -17.43
CA PRO A 5 -3.18 -8.32 -16.03
C PRO A 5 -1.98 -7.38 -15.86
N SER A 6 -1.95 -6.64 -14.77
CA SER A 6 -0.73 -5.98 -14.29
C SER A 6 -0.45 -6.46 -12.88
N ALA A 7 0.72 -6.16 -12.35
CA ALA A 7 1.05 -6.44 -10.96
C ALA A 7 1.78 -5.24 -10.36
N TRP A 8 1.70 -5.07 -9.07
CA TRP A 8 2.40 -4.03 -8.34
C TRP A 8 3.42 -4.66 -7.42
N LEU A 9 4.64 -4.13 -7.43
CA LEU A 9 5.62 -4.41 -6.39
C LEU A 9 5.62 -3.22 -5.44
N ALA A 10 5.14 -3.42 -4.22
CA ALA A 10 4.85 -2.34 -3.28
C ALA A 10 5.37 -2.64 -1.87
N TYR A 11 5.76 -1.61 -1.14
CA TYR A 11 6.05 -1.73 0.30
C TYR A 11 4.81 -1.32 1.07
N GLY A 12 4.28 -2.24 1.86
CA GLY A 12 2.98 -2.06 2.48
C GLY A 12 2.51 -3.22 3.33
N VAL A 13 1.22 -3.19 3.67
CA VAL A 13 0.54 -4.24 4.44
C VAL A 13 -0.85 -4.49 3.84
N GLN A 14 -1.28 -5.75 3.86
CA GLN A 14 -2.67 -6.11 3.58
C GLN A 14 -3.55 -5.77 4.77
N ILE A 15 -4.71 -5.18 4.50
CA ILE A 15 -5.74 -4.85 5.48
C ILE A 15 -7.04 -5.58 5.13
N PRO A 16 -7.98 -5.71 6.06
CA PRO A 16 -9.31 -6.20 5.74
C PRO A 16 -9.94 -5.42 4.58
N ASP A 17 -10.83 -6.06 3.82
CA ASP A 17 -11.62 -5.37 2.80
C ASP A 17 -12.29 -4.14 3.42
N THR A 18 -11.88 -2.99 2.90
CA THR A 18 -12.17 -1.65 3.41
C THR A 18 -12.48 -0.79 2.19
N SER A 19 -13.62 -0.09 2.21
CA SER A 19 -14.03 0.71 1.07
C SER A 19 -13.12 1.92 0.86
N SER A 20 -12.99 2.37 -0.39
CA SER A 20 -12.17 3.53 -0.75
C SER A 20 -12.59 4.80 0.02
N ASP A 21 -13.89 5.00 0.28
CA ASP A 21 -14.38 6.13 1.09
C ASP A 21 -13.84 6.11 2.52
N GLN A 22 -13.75 4.93 3.15
CA GLN A 22 -13.21 4.78 4.51
C GLN A 22 -11.69 5.00 4.51
N LEU A 23 -11.00 4.54 3.46
CA LEU A 23 -9.56 4.75 3.29
C LEU A 23 -9.24 6.23 3.09
N GLU A 24 -9.99 6.94 2.25
CA GLU A 24 -9.80 8.37 2.00
C GLU A 24 -10.07 9.22 3.25
N ASP A 25 -11.11 8.90 4.03
CA ASP A 25 -11.38 9.59 5.29
C ASP A 25 -10.25 9.36 6.31
N ALA A 26 -9.85 8.10 6.50
CA ALA A 26 -8.78 7.76 7.43
C ALA A 26 -7.42 8.36 7.04
N LEU A 27 -7.04 8.29 5.75
CA LEU A 27 -5.77 8.84 5.26
C LEU A 27 -5.78 10.37 5.19
N GLY A 28 -6.91 10.98 4.78
CA GLY A 28 -7.05 12.43 4.72
C GLY A 28 -6.89 13.11 6.09
N THR A 29 -7.32 12.45 7.17
CA THR A 29 -7.07 12.96 8.53
C THR A 29 -5.59 12.94 8.93
N LEU A 30 -4.79 12.03 8.36
CA LEU A 30 -3.35 11.90 8.62
C LEU A 30 -2.53 12.90 7.81
N ASP A 31 -2.90 13.15 6.55
CA ASP A 31 -2.23 14.14 5.69
C ASP A 31 -2.41 15.56 6.21
N GLY A 32 -3.59 15.89 6.75
CA GLY A 32 -3.85 17.18 7.37
C GLY A 32 -2.96 17.50 8.58
N GLN A 33 -2.30 16.48 9.15
CA GLN A 33 -1.41 16.62 10.31
C GLN A 33 0.08 16.69 9.95
N ARG A 34 0.46 16.34 8.72
CA ARG A 34 1.87 16.28 8.28
C ARG A 34 2.12 17.25 7.12
N GLY A 35 2.67 18.41 7.46
CA GLY A 35 3.19 19.36 6.47
C GLY A 35 4.36 18.78 5.69
N ASP A 36 4.30 18.97 4.36
CA ASP A 36 5.35 18.75 3.35
C ASP A 36 5.95 17.33 3.27
N GLN A 37 5.38 16.54 2.35
CA GLN A 37 6.10 15.59 1.48
C GLN A 37 6.89 14.43 2.13
N ALA A 38 6.67 14.13 3.41
CA ALA A 38 7.22 12.95 4.07
C ALA A 38 6.32 11.72 3.85
N ASP A 39 6.64 10.93 2.83
CA ASP A 39 6.20 9.55 2.59
C ASP A 39 4.71 9.26 2.90
N HIS A 40 3.87 9.80 2.02
CA HIS A 40 2.42 9.64 2.01
C HIS A 40 2.04 8.14 1.88
N VAL A 41 1.10 7.69 2.72
CA VAL A 41 0.51 6.35 2.63
C VAL A 41 -0.63 6.41 1.64
N GLY A 42 -0.52 5.67 0.54
CA GLY A 42 -1.60 5.41 -0.39
C GLY A 42 -2.28 4.06 -0.12
N TYR A 43 -3.25 3.71 -0.97
CA TYR A 43 -3.91 2.42 -0.94
C TYR A 43 -3.99 1.79 -2.34
N LEU A 44 -4.06 0.46 -2.38
CA LEU A 44 -4.32 -0.32 -3.57
C LEU A 44 -5.46 -1.31 -3.28
N HIS A 45 -6.32 -1.52 -4.27
CA HIS A 45 -7.28 -2.62 -4.27
C HIS A 45 -6.82 -3.65 -5.28
N ALA A 46 -6.77 -4.91 -4.88
CA ALA A 46 -6.49 -6.01 -5.78
C ALA A 46 -7.18 -7.26 -5.27
N GLY A 47 -7.79 -8.02 -6.16
CA GLY A 47 -8.60 -9.14 -5.72
C GLY A 47 -9.29 -9.83 -6.87
N ARG A 48 -10.01 -10.90 -6.57
CA ARG A 48 -10.88 -11.53 -7.57
C ARG A 48 -12.22 -10.81 -7.54
N TYR A 49 -12.99 -10.90 -8.62
CA TYR A 49 -14.27 -10.23 -8.86
C TYR A 49 -15.27 -10.13 -7.67
N ASP A 50 -15.15 -10.99 -6.65
CA ASP A 50 -16.00 -11.03 -5.45
C ASP A 50 -15.23 -10.88 -4.11
N ASP A 51 -13.89 -10.86 -4.13
CA ASP A 51 -13.01 -10.76 -2.95
C ASP A 51 -11.93 -9.69 -3.25
N GLU A 52 -12.23 -8.43 -2.95
CA GLU A 52 -11.27 -7.32 -3.07
C GLU A 52 -10.40 -7.30 -1.81
N ASP A 53 -9.11 -7.59 -1.95
CA ASP A 53 -8.15 -7.32 -0.88
C ASP A 53 -7.73 -5.85 -0.95
N SER A 54 -7.68 -5.20 0.21
CA SER A 54 -7.21 -3.83 0.35
C SER A 54 -5.79 -3.81 0.91
N TYR A 55 -4.97 -2.89 0.42
CA TYR A 55 -3.57 -2.75 0.83
C TYR A 55 -3.25 -1.29 1.13
N LEU A 56 -2.53 -1.04 2.23
CA LEU A 56 -1.89 0.25 2.49
C LEU A 56 -0.44 0.19 2.01
N VAL A 57 0.01 1.20 1.25
CA VAL A 57 1.34 1.21 0.63
C VAL A 57 2.01 2.57 0.74
N THR A 58 3.32 2.59 0.97
CA THR A 58 4.13 3.83 0.93
C THR A 58 4.95 3.96 -0.36
N GLN A 59 5.25 2.82 -0.99
CA GLN A 59 5.94 2.74 -2.27
C GLN A 59 5.24 1.72 -3.13
N ALA A 60 5.02 2.03 -4.40
CA ALA A 60 4.39 1.12 -5.35
C ALA A 60 4.98 1.33 -6.73
N THR A 61 5.34 0.25 -7.41
CA THR A 61 5.77 0.27 -8.80
C THR A 61 4.97 -0.76 -9.60
N GLU A 62 4.27 -0.29 -10.62
CA GLU A 62 3.49 -1.15 -11.52
C GLU A 62 4.42 -1.89 -12.50
N ALA A 63 4.12 -3.16 -12.69
CA ALA A 63 4.74 -4.10 -13.61
C ALA A 63 3.68 -4.60 -14.60
N GLU A 64 3.88 -4.30 -15.87
CA GLU A 64 3.06 -4.86 -16.96
C GLU A 64 3.42 -6.33 -17.22
N ILE A 65 2.48 -7.12 -17.78
CA ILE A 65 2.79 -8.48 -18.25
C ILE A 65 4.01 -8.49 -19.17
N GLY A 66 4.91 -9.43 -18.90
CA GLY A 66 6.10 -9.63 -19.73
C GLY A 66 7.23 -8.64 -19.41
N SER A 67 6.98 -7.68 -18.54
CA SER A 67 7.98 -6.77 -17.99
C SER A 67 8.47 -7.27 -16.63
N SER A 68 9.73 -6.98 -16.32
CA SER A 68 10.30 -7.20 -14.99
C SER A 68 10.51 -5.86 -14.31
N VAL A 69 9.95 -5.70 -13.11
CA VAL A 69 10.25 -4.57 -12.22
C VAL A 69 11.17 -5.07 -11.12
N VAL A 70 12.15 -4.24 -10.75
CA VAL A 70 13.09 -4.54 -9.68
C VAL A 70 12.99 -3.46 -8.62
N VAL A 71 12.65 -3.87 -7.42
CA VAL A 71 12.88 -3.08 -6.23
C VAL A 71 14.20 -3.49 -5.63
N ALA A 72 15.01 -2.50 -5.24
CA ALA A 72 16.27 -2.69 -4.56
C ALA A 72 16.08 -2.33 -3.09
N PRO A 73 15.90 -3.31 -2.17
CA PRO A 73 15.56 -3.01 -0.78
C PRO A 73 16.64 -2.20 -0.07
N ASN A 74 17.89 -2.29 -0.52
CA ASN A 74 19.02 -1.54 0.02
C ASN A 74 19.14 -0.09 -0.50
N ARG A 75 18.25 0.36 -1.39
CA ARG A 75 18.23 1.77 -1.82
C ARG A 75 17.63 2.69 -0.77
N ALA A 76 16.66 2.20 0.00
CA ALA A 76 16.11 2.93 1.12
C ALA A 76 16.98 2.74 2.37
N THR A 77 17.15 3.79 3.15
CA THR A 77 17.88 3.72 4.43
C THR A 77 17.03 3.06 5.51
N ALA A 78 17.66 2.63 6.60
CA ALA A 78 16.94 2.09 7.75
C ALA A 78 15.98 3.12 8.35
N GLU A 79 16.34 4.41 8.33
CA GLU A 79 15.45 5.49 8.76
C GLU A 79 14.22 5.60 7.84
N GLN A 80 14.38 5.48 6.53
CA GLN A 80 13.25 5.52 5.59
C GLN A 80 12.29 4.35 5.79
N TYR A 81 12.81 3.14 6.03
CA TYR A 81 11.94 2.00 6.38
C TYR A 81 11.22 2.23 7.70
N ALA A 82 11.90 2.76 8.72
CA ALA A 82 11.26 3.05 10.00
C ALA A 82 10.17 4.12 9.87
N ASP A 83 10.36 5.12 9.01
CA ASP A 83 9.34 6.13 8.70
C ASP A 83 8.15 5.49 7.96
N TRP A 84 8.39 4.63 6.97
CA TRP A 84 7.32 3.91 6.28
C TRP A 84 6.53 3.00 7.23
N ASP A 85 7.22 2.24 8.08
CA ASP A 85 6.59 1.36 9.06
C ASP A 85 5.73 2.17 10.05
N HIS A 86 6.24 3.31 10.52
CA HIS A 86 5.50 4.22 11.39
C HIS A 86 4.24 4.75 10.69
N ASN A 87 4.34 5.15 9.42
CA ASN A 87 3.24 5.73 8.66
C ASN A 87 2.15 4.68 8.39
N LEU A 88 2.55 3.47 7.98
CA LEU A 88 1.63 2.36 7.78
C LEU A 88 0.93 1.97 9.09
N ALA A 89 1.66 1.96 10.21
CA ALA A 89 1.07 1.66 11.51
C ALA A 89 0.08 2.74 11.97
N ALA A 90 0.37 4.01 11.68
CA ALA A 90 -0.56 5.11 11.95
C ALA A 90 -1.84 5.00 11.11
N ALA A 91 -1.71 4.70 9.81
CA ALA A 91 -2.83 4.48 8.89
C ALA A 91 -3.68 3.27 9.30
N ALA A 92 -3.07 2.13 9.60
CA ALA A 92 -3.77 0.94 10.08
C ALA A 92 -4.55 1.22 11.37
N ARG A 93 -3.98 1.98 12.31
CA ARG A 93 -4.67 2.39 13.54
C ARG A 93 -5.84 3.34 13.28
N ALA A 94 -5.71 4.26 12.33
CA ALA A 94 -6.81 5.15 11.93
C ALA A 94 -8.00 4.36 11.38
N LEU A 95 -7.74 3.21 10.73
CA LEU A 95 -8.74 2.24 10.29
C LEU A 95 -9.24 1.31 11.40
N GLY A 96 -8.80 1.49 12.65
CA GLY A 96 -9.23 0.71 13.79
C GLY A 96 -8.52 -0.64 13.97
N MET A 97 -7.45 -0.91 13.22
CA MET A 97 -6.64 -2.12 13.42
C MET A 97 -5.84 -2.01 14.73
N THR A 98 -6.02 -2.99 15.61
CA THR A 98 -5.34 -3.06 16.91
C THR A 98 -4.19 -4.05 16.93
N ASP A 99 -4.19 -5.01 16.00
CA ASP A 99 -3.14 -6.02 15.90
C ASP A 99 -1.87 -5.41 15.30
N PRO A 100 -0.68 -5.90 15.69
CA PRO A 100 0.56 -5.47 15.08
C PRO A 100 0.56 -5.81 13.59
N ILE A 101 0.88 -4.81 12.76
CA ILE A 101 1.12 -5.00 11.34
C ILE A 101 2.59 -5.31 11.07
N GLU A 102 2.86 -6.06 10.01
CA GLU A 102 4.21 -6.36 9.54
C GLU A 102 4.35 -5.87 8.09
N PRO A 103 4.74 -4.60 7.89
CA PRO A 103 5.02 -4.07 6.56
C PRO A 103 6.11 -4.87 5.84
N SER A 104 5.90 -5.12 4.55
CA SER A 104 6.85 -5.87 3.73
C SER A 104 6.73 -5.51 2.26
N TRP A 105 7.68 -6.01 1.45
CA TRP A 105 7.57 -5.95 0.00
C TRP A 105 6.57 -6.99 -0.49
N LEU A 106 5.46 -6.51 -1.03
CA LEU A 106 4.34 -7.29 -1.54
C LEU A 106 4.34 -7.30 -3.07
N LEU A 107 4.11 -8.48 -3.65
CA LEU A 107 3.73 -8.62 -5.05
C LEU A 107 2.21 -8.74 -5.13
N ILE A 108 1.57 -7.69 -5.63
CA ILE A 108 0.11 -7.54 -5.67
C ILE A 108 -0.34 -7.69 -7.11
N ALA A 109 -1.00 -8.80 -7.45
CA ALA A 109 -1.49 -9.01 -8.81
C ALA A 109 -2.81 -8.26 -9.02
N HIS A 110 -2.86 -7.37 -10.01
CA HIS A 110 -4.09 -6.71 -10.42
C HIS A 110 -4.90 -7.68 -11.29
N VAL A 111 -6.03 -8.13 -10.75
CA VAL A 111 -7.02 -8.92 -11.48
C VAL A 111 -8.26 -8.06 -11.62
N ALA A 112 -8.51 -7.60 -12.84
CA ALA A 112 -9.73 -6.89 -13.21
C ALA A 112 -10.86 -7.86 -13.56
#